data_AF-A0A8H4XR67-F1
#
_entry.id   AF-A0A8H4XR67-F1
#
_cell.length_a   1.000
_cell.length_b   1.000
_cell.length_c   1.000
_cell.angle_alpha   90.00
_cell.angle_beta   90.00
_cell.angle_gamma   90.00
#
_symmetry.space_group_name_H-M   'P 1'
#
loop_
_entity.id
_entity.type
_entity.pdbx_description
1 polymer ?
#
loop_
_entity_poly.entity_id
_entity_poly.type
_entity_poly.pdbx_seq_one_letter_code
_entity_poly.pdbx_strand_id
1 'polypeptide(L)'
;MPRKQFILDLEKASASDAFPYIQNIRQGDDNESLCFSFFNPEDTQIAYELQVAVSDLTEYPYTHQYLIFSTSATVPPAIIGVLEGVQAAADGYPVSDLLNTLHDALEKTLVAGSHEDPSKSPSGFKSPPDDDAMSADSEAETENEVHWDDGFFDEDQQFFGSAHKVISKSSTLRPDLRATKAAGFKVGYLGNPAGSLILSISCRISKLGISEEAMQAWDVKRNQYLVLLLRFPNRYVNADYLLEASNDGSLVQMHVGLCASYKPSMTEALQAFARTSTTHLQTLELTSASDSLGKLLPLFLEIPLGSLLNERFITILKLRYRYALSWSGAESLFNDSQGLIAADKNSQENYALYRCKDEWSETVPHLVQDDHFTSANDPESLSFPLLAMQFTLRHFVKCT
;
A
#
# COMPACT_ATOMS: atom_id res chain seq x y z
N MET A 1 -35.87 12.19 -11.33
CA MET A 1 -36.12 12.35 -9.89
C MET A 1 -35.53 11.13 -9.21
N PRO A 2 -34.35 11.26 -8.58
CA PRO A 2 -33.60 10.16 -7.94
C PRO A 2 -34.48 9.26 -7.06
N ARG A 3 -35.30 9.87 -6.21
CA ARG A 3 -36.26 9.18 -5.33
C ARG A 3 -37.30 8.31 -6.05
N LYS A 4 -37.80 8.73 -7.21
CA LYS A 4 -38.75 7.90 -7.99
C LYS A 4 -38.07 6.67 -8.59
N GLN A 5 -36.78 6.81 -8.91
CA GLN A 5 -36.01 5.73 -9.51
C GLN A 5 -35.62 4.67 -8.48
N PHE A 6 -35.28 5.09 -7.26
CA PHE A 6 -35.07 4.18 -6.12
C PHE A 6 -36.32 3.33 -5.82
N ILE A 7 -37.52 3.94 -5.80
CA ILE A 7 -38.77 3.21 -5.57
C ILE A 7 -39.05 2.20 -6.70
N LEU A 8 -38.81 2.56 -7.96
CA LEU A 8 -38.99 1.65 -9.10
C LEU A 8 -38.02 0.48 -9.06
N ASP A 9 -36.77 0.71 -8.67
CA ASP A 9 -35.76 -0.35 -8.55
C ASP A 9 -36.08 -1.28 -7.37
N LEU A 10 -36.63 -0.74 -6.28
CA LEU A 10 -37.14 -1.52 -5.16
C LEU A 10 -38.35 -2.39 -5.53
N GLU A 11 -39.34 -1.83 -6.25
CA GLU A 11 -40.50 -2.57 -6.74
C GLU A 11 -40.09 -3.68 -7.72
N LYS A 12 -39.08 -3.42 -8.56
CA LYS A 12 -38.53 -4.42 -9.47
C LYS A 12 -37.82 -5.55 -8.72
N ALA A 13 -37.08 -5.21 -7.66
CA ALA A 13 -36.39 -6.20 -6.83
C ALA A 13 -37.38 -7.03 -6.00
N SER A 14 -38.47 -6.44 -5.49
CA SER A 14 -39.48 -7.17 -4.71
C SER A 14 -40.39 -8.05 -5.55
N ALA A 15 -40.61 -7.71 -6.82
CA ALA A 15 -41.39 -8.52 -7.77
C ALA A 15 -40.57 -9.67 -8.39
N SER A 16 -39.25 -9.70 -8.18
CA SER A 16 -38.35 -10.69 -8.76
C SER A 16 -38.06 -11.79 -7.75
N ASP A 17 -38.45 -13.04 -8.06
CA ASP A 17 -38.06 -14.26 -7.30
C ASP A 17 -36.58 -14.64 -7.51
N ALA A 18 -35.71 -13.65 -7.70
CA ALA A 18 -34.28 -13.87 -8.00
C ALA A 18 -33.48 -14.29 -6.76
N PHE A 19 -34.05 -14.19 -5.56
CA PHE A 19 -33.34 -14.35 -4.30
C PHE A 19 -34.00 -15.43 -3.41
N PRO A 20 -33.58 -16.71 -3.48
CA PRO A 20 -34.27 -17.79 -2.77
C PRO A 20 -34.24 -17.65 -1.24
N TYR A 21 -33.21 -17.01 -0.67
CA TYR A 21 -33.02 -16.84 0.78
C TYR A 21 -33.32 -15.43 1.31
N ILE A 22 -33.64 -14.47 0.44
CA ILE A 22 -34.05 -13.12 0.82
C ILE A 22 -35.54 -12.97 0.50
N GLN A 23 -36.37 -12.77 1.52
CA GLN A 23 -37.80 -12.58 1.35
C GLN A 23 -38.28 -11.32 2.09
N ASN A 24 -39.54 -10.93 1.87
CA ASN A 24 -40.16 -9.74 2.48
C ASN A 24 -39.41 -8.42 2.20
N ILE A 25 -38.90 -8.25 0.98
CA ILE A 25 -38.33 -6.98 0.51
C ILE A 25 -39.44 -5.92 0.50
N ARG A 26 -39.34 -4.96 1.39
CA ARG A 26 -40.30 -3.87 1.56
C ARG A 26 -39.58 -2.53 1.74
N GLN A 27 -40.31 -1.45 1.48
CA GLN A 27 -39.82 -0.12 1.83
C GLN A 27 -39.82 0.02 3.36
N GLY A 28 -38.74 0.56 3.91
CA GLY A 28 -38.61 0.88 5.33
C GLY A 28 -39.33 2.18 5.71
N ASP A 29 -39.44 2.44 7.01
CA ASP A 29 -40.29 3.50 7.56
C ASP A 29 -39.91 4.91 7.07
N ASP A 30 -38.62 5.14 6.79
CA ASP A 30 -38.09 6.46 6.45
C ASP A 30 -38.11 6.80 4.95
N ASN A 31 -38.83 6.08 4.09
CA ASN A 31 -38.86 6.27 2.62
C ASN A 31 -37.50 6.19 1.87
N GLU A 32 -36.39 6.28 2.57
CA GLU A 32 -34.99 6.23 2.12
C GLU A 32 -34.30 4.93 2.55
N SER A 33 -35.08 4.00 3.10
CA SER A 33 -34.62 2.67 3.50
C SER A 33 -35.47 1.57 2.89
N LEU A 34 -34.89 0.38 2.82
CA LEU A 34 -35.55 -0.87 2.48
C LEU A 34 -35.26 -1.88 3.58
N CYS A 35 -36.22 -2.77 3.84
CA CYS A 35 -36.09 -3.84 4.81
C CYS A 35 -36.33 -5.18 4.12
N PHE A 36 -35.59 -6.21 4.51
CA PHE A 36 -35.81 -7.57 4.05
C PHE A 36 -35.45 -8.59 5.13
N SER A 37 -35.97 -9.79 4.99
CA SER A 37 -35.71 -10.91 5.89
C SER A 37 -34.83 -11.92 5.17
N PHE A 38 -33.68 -12.24 5.76
CA PHE A 38 -32.79 -13.28 5.26
C PHE A 38 -33.00 -14.56 6.07
N PHE A 39 -33.26 -15.67 5.38
CA PHE A 39 -33.46 -16.99 5.97
C PHE A 39 -32.18 -17.82 5.84
N ASN A 40 -31.78 -18.49 6.91
CA ASN A 40 -30.64 -19.40 6.86
C ASN A 40 -30.95 -20.59 5.93
N PRO A 41 -30.08 -20.93 4.95
CA PRO A 41 -30.27 -22.08 4.06
C PRO A 41 -30.38 -23.42 4.81
N GLU A 42 -29.70 -23.57 5.95
CA GLU A 42 -29.70 -24.81 6.73
C GLU A 42 -30.85 -24.91 7.75
N ASP A 43 -31.38 -23.76 8.19
CA ASP A 43 -32.51 -23.71 9.13
C ASP A 43 -33.46 -22.55 8.80
N THR A 44 -34.51 -22.88 8.03
CA THR A 44 -35.57 -21.93 7.65
C THR A 44 -36.36 -21.35 8.85
N GLN A 45 -36.14 -21.83 10.09
CA GLN A 45 -36.75 -21.23 11.28
C GLN A 45 -36.00 -20.01 11.81
N ILE A 46 -34.75 -19.81 11.39
CA ILE A 46 -33.94 -18.66 11.80
C ILE A 46 -33.95 -17.60 10.69
N ALA A 47 -34.66 -16.51 10.96
CA ALA A 47 -34.75 -15.35 10.07
C ALA A 47 -34.04 -14.15 10.70
N TYR A 48 -33.21 -13.48 9.90
CA TYR A 48 -32.54 -12.24 10.27
C TYR A 48 -33.19 -11.08 9.53
N GLU A 49 -33.73 -10.12 10.29
CA GLU A 49 -34.24 -8.89 9.72
C GLU A 49 -33.11 -7.90 9.49
N LEU A 50 -32.99 -7.43 8.25
CA LEU A 50 -31.96 -6.53 7.78
C LEU A 50 -32.62 -5.29 7.18
N GLN A 51 -32.02 -4.13 7.46
CA GLN A 51 -32.44 -2.84 6.94
C GLN A 51 -31.28 -2.18 6.22
N VAL A 52 -31.54 -1.65 5.04
CA VAL A 52 -30.58 -0.88 4.26
C VAL A 52 -31.12 0.54 4.08
N ALA A 53 -30.34 1.53 4.51
CA ALA A 53 -30.63 2.94 4.28
C ALA A 53 -29.69 3.50 3.20
N VAL A 54 -30.20 4.39 2.35
CA VAL A 54 -29.36 5.16 1.41
C VAL A 54 -28.93 6.44 2.12
N SER A 55 -27.62 6.70 2.20
CA SER A 55 -27.08 7.87 2.93
C SER A 55 -27.51 9.21 2.34
N ASP A 56 -27.60 9.30 1.00
CA ASP A 56 -28.12 10.48 0.30
C ASP A 56 -28.89 10.05 -0.96
N LEU A 57 -30.21 10.17 -0.92
CA LEU A 57 -31.08 9.82 -2.05
C LEU A 57 -30.95 10.78 -3.24
N THR A 58 -30.36 11.97 -3.09
CA THR A 58 -30.26 12.94 -4.18
C THR A 58 -29.25 12.53 -5.25
N GLU A 59 -28.30 11.68 -4.87
CA GLU A 59 -27.22 11.19 -5.72
C GLU A 59 -27.51 9.83 -6.38
N TYR A 60 -28.64 9.19 -6.03
CA TYR A 60 -29.09 7.93 -6.64
C TYR A 60 -29.48 8.11 -8.12
N PRO A 61 -29.07 7.22 -9.05
CA PRO A 61 -28.35 5.95 -8.85
C PRO A 61 -26.83 6.03 -9.11
N TYR A 62 -26.22 7.21 -9.17
CA TYR A 62 -24.87 7.37 -9.71
C TYR A 62 -23.78 7.31 -8.63
N THR A 63 -23.96 7.99 -7.51
CA THR A 63 -22.96 8.12 -6.44
C THR A 63 -23.65 8.08 -5.08
N HIS A 64 -24.18 6.92 -4.69
CA HIS A 64 -24.84 6.76 -3.40
C HIS A 64 -24.21 5.63 -2.60
N GLN A 65 -24.20 5.82 -1.29
CA GLN A 65 -23.73 4.82 -0.33
C GLN A 65 -24.92 4.19 0.38
N TYR A 66 -24.82 2.89 0.60
CA TYR A 66 -25.74 2.14 1.42
C TYR A 66 -25.18 2.00 2.84
N LEU A 67 -26.07 2.01 3.82
CA LEU A 67 -25.79 1.65 5.20
C LEU A 67 -26.65 0.43 5.54
N ILE A 68 -26.02 -0.68 5.88
CA ILE A 68 -26.68 -1.97 6.07
C ILE A 68 -26.62 -2.33 7.55
N PHE A 69 -27.78 -2.51 8.16
CA PHE A 69 -27.92 -2.81 9.58
C PHE A 69 -28.78 -4.04 9.79
N SER A 70 -28.54 -4.75 10.89
CA SER A 70 -29.49 -5.75 11.39
C SER A 70 -30.41 -5.13 12.43
N THR A 71 -31.70 -5.40 12.30
CA THR A 71 -32.72 -5.07 13.32
C THR A 71 -32.98 -6.25 14.27
N SER A 72 -32.46 -7.44 13.98
CA SER A 72 -32.54 -8.61 14.86
C SER A 72 -31.56 -8.51 16.04
N ALA A 73 -32.02 -8.89 17.24
CA ALA A 73 -31.26 -8.77 18.49
C ALA A 73 -30.08 -9.76 18.61
N THR A 74 -30.07 -10.83 17.82
CA THR A 74 -29.04 -11.88 17.88
C THR A 74 -28.63 -12.27 16.46
N VAL A 75 -27.54 -11.65 15.97
CA VAL A 75 -26.95 -11.97 14.67
C VAL A 75 -25.54 -12.52 14.86
N PRO A 76 -25.20 -13.69 14.25
CA PRO A 76 -23.85 -14.23 14.28
C PRO A 76 -22.80 -13.23 13.80
N PRO A 77 -21.61 -13.13 14.44
CA PRO A 77 -20.53 -12.24 14.03
C PRO A 77 -20.09 -12.42 12.58
N ALA A 78 -20.20 -13.65 12.06
CA ALA A 78 -19.90 -13.97 10.67
C ALA A 78 -20.83 -13.24 9.68
N ILE A 79 -22.13 -13.10 10.03
CA ILE A 79 -23.09 -12.34 9.20
C ILE A 79 -22.78 -10.85 9.28
N ILE A 80 -22.45 -10.32 10.46
CA ILE A 80 -22.10 -8.90 10.64
C ILE A 80 -20.89 -8.53 9.77
N GLY A 81 -19.83 -9.36 9.77
CA GLY A 81 -18.66 -9.13 8.93
C GLY A 81 -18.95 -9.14 7.43
N VAL A 82 -19.93 -9.94 6.99
CA VAL A 82 -20.39 -9.94 5.59
C VAL A 82 -21.14 -8.65 5.26
N LEU A 83 -22.02 -8.18 6.13
CA LEU A 83 -22.77 -6.93 5.91
C LEU A 83 -21.81 -5.75 5.74
N GLU A 84 -20.80 -5.63 6.61
CA GLU A 84 -19.77 -4.58 6.51
C GLU A 84 -18.94 -4.68 5.22
N GLY A 85 -18.57 -5.91 4.83
CA GLY A 85 -17.84 -6.15 3.59
C GLY A 85 -18.63 -5.77 2.34
N VAL A 86 -19.92 -6.12 2.29
CA VAL A 86 -20.79 -5.78 1.16
C VAL A 86 -21.12 -4.28 1.15
N GLN A 87 -21.29 -3.66 2.31
CA GLN A 87 -21.50 -2.21 2.41
C GLN A 87 -20.34 -1.42 1.80
N ALA A 88 -19.10 -1.84 2.03
CA ALA A 88 -17.92 -1.20 1.46
C ALA A 88 -17.78 -1.40 -0.06
N ALA A 89 -18.38 -2.47 -0.62
CA ALA A 89 -18.30 -2.82 -2.03
C ALA A 89 -19.46 -2.28 -2.88
N ALA A 90 -20.59 -1.94 -2.25
CA ALA A 90 -21.84 -1.59 -2.95
C ALA A 90 -22.01 -0.09 -3.28
N ASP A 91 -20.92 0.68 -3.30
CA ASP A 91 -20.94 2.10 -3.66
C ASP A 91 -21.45 2.28 -5.09
N GLY A 92 -22.52 3.07 -5.25
CA GLY A 92 -23.16 3.33 -6.54
C GLY A 92 -23.91 2.14 -7.16
N TYR A 93 -24.12 1.03 -6.42
CA TYR A 93 -24.82 -0.14 -6.98
C TYR A 93 -26.34 0.13 -7.06
N PRO A 94 -27.05 -0.37 -8.09
CA PRO A 94 -28.50 -0.40 -8.04
C PRO A 94 -28.98 -1.42 -7.01
N VAL A 95 -30.21 -1.26 -6.53
CA VAL A 95 -30.79 -2.09 -5.45
C VAL A 95 -30.73 -3.59 -5.77
N SER A 96 -30.92 -3.99 -7.03
CA SER A 96 -30.82 -5.40 -7.44
C SER A 96 -29.43 -5.99 -7.23
N ASP A 97 -28.39 -5.23 -7.52
CA ASP A 97 -27.01 -5.72 -7.53
C ASP A 97 -26.47 -5.78 -6.10
N LEU A 98 -26.89 -4.83 -5.26
CA LEU A 98 -26.70 -4.90 -3.81
C LEU A 98 -27.32 -6.19 -3.24
N LEU A 99 -28.58 -6.48 -3.55
CA LEU A 99 -29.28 -7.65 -3.03
C LEU A 99 -28.66 -8.97 -3.53
N ASN A 100 -28.21 -9.02 -4.79
CA ASN A 100 -27.46 -10.17 -5.32
C ASN A 100 -26.15 -10.38 -4.57
N THR A 101 -25.40 -9.30 -4.34
CA THR A 101 -24.10 -9.37 -3.66
C THR A 101 -24.27 -9.80 -2.20
N LEU A 102 -25.32 -9.31 -1.52
CA LEU A 102 -25.67 -9.74 -0.17
C LEU A 102 -26.08 -11.21 -0.13
N HIS A 103 -26.90 -11.65 -1.09
CA HIS A 103 -27.32 -13.05 -1.20
C HIS A 103 -26.11 -13.99 -1.31
N ASP A 104 -25.25 -13.76 -2.30
CA ASP A 104 -24.08 -14.61 -2.58
C ASP A 104 -23.09 -14.64 -1.41
N ALA A 105 -22.87 -13.49 -0.75
CA ALA A 105 -21.91 -13.39 0.34
C ALA A 105 -22.43 -14.06 1.63
N LEU A 106 -23.73 -13.94 1.91
CA LEU A 106 -24.36 -14.60 3.05
C LEU A 106 -24.45 -16.12 2.84
N GLU A 107 -24.79 -16.58 1.64
CA GLU A 107 -24.82 -18.01 1.30
C GLU A 107 -23.44 -18.66 1.48
N LYS A 108 -22.38 -18.08 0.91
CA LYS A 108 -21.01 -18.61 1.03
C LYS A 108 -20.53 -18.71 2.47
N THR A 109 -20.86 -17.72 3.29
CA THR A 109 -20.40 -17.66 4.68
C THR A 109 -21.10 -18.71 5.54
N LEU A 110 -22.37 -19.02 5.25
CA LEU A 110 -23.12 -20.04 5.96
C LEU A 110 -22.72 -21.46 5.54
N VAL A 111 -22.49 -21.69 4.24
CA VAL A 111 -22.01 -22.99 3.73
C VAL A 111 -20.61 -23.32 4.27
N ALA A 112 -19.72 -22.34 4.38
CA ALA A 112 -18.36 -22.54 4.90
C ALA A 112 -18.30 -22.82 6.42
N GLY A 113 -19.36 -22.51 7.17
CA GLY A 113 -19.45 -22.77 8.62
C GLY A 113 -19.79 -24.22 8.99
N SER A 114 -20.13 -25.08 8.01
CA SER A 114 -20.63 -26.44 8.24
C SER A 114 -19.56 -27.55 8.22
N HIS A 115 -18.28 -27.23 7.95
CA HIS A 115 -17.19 -28.20 7.86
C HIS A 115 -16.15 -28.02 8.98
N GLU A 116 -16.50 -28.42 10.20
CA GLU A 116 -15.52 -28.89 11.18
C GLU A 116 -15.38 -30.41 11.03
N ASP A 117 -14.24 -30.91 10.51
CA ASP A 117 -13.90 -32.33 10.57
C ASP A 117 -12.68 -32.55 11.48
N PRO A 118 -12.83 -33.28 12.61
CA PRO A 118 -11.76 -33.58 13.54
C PRO A 118 -11.00 -34.86 13.15
N SER A 119 -9.71 -34.87 13.47
CA SER A 119 -8.83 -36.04 13.62
C SER A 119 -8.38 -36.79 12.35
N LYS A 120 -7.05 -36.89 12.20
CA LYS A 120 -6.34 -38.14 11.89
C LYS A 120 -4.84 -37.98 12.13
N SER A 121 -4.36 -38.50 13.26
CA SER A 121 -3.04 -39.12 13.34
C SER A 121 -3.01 -40.35 12.41
N PRO A 122 -1.83 -40.79 11.95
CA PRO A 122 -1.31 -42.02 12.55
C PRO A 122 0.21 -42.04 12.73
N SER A 123 0.61 -42.77 13.77
CA SER A 123 1.96 -43.19 14.08
C SER A 123 2.50 -44.21 13.05
N GLY A 124 3.83 -44.23 12.88
CA GLY A 124 4.54 -45.21 12.07
C GLY A 124 6.04 -45.20 12.38
N PHE A 125 6.43 -45.97 13.39
CA PHE A 125 7.76 -46.17 13.94
C PHE A 125 8.81 -46.64 12.90
N LYS A 126 10.04 -46.11 12.96
CA LYS A 126 11.33 -46.84 12.82
C LYS A 126 12.54 -45.91 12.99
N SER A 127 13.26 -46.05 14.11
CA SER A 127 14.69 -45.73 14.25
C SER A 127 15.53 -46.94 13.79
N PRO A 128 16.82 -46.79 13.44
CA PRO A 128 17.91 -46.89 14.45
C PRO A 128 19.18 -46.06 14.07
N PRO A 129 20.35 -46.24 14.71
CA PRO A 129 20.73 -45.80 16.06
C PRO A 129 22.00 -44.90 16.07
N ASP A 130 22.36 -44.44 17.27
CA ASP A 130 23.50 -43.58 17.67
C ASP A 130 24.90 -43.97 17.16
N ASP A 131 25.79 -42.97 17.01
CA ASP A 131 27.18 -43.05 17.48
C ASP A 131 27.84 -41.64 17.62
N ASP A 132 28.09 -41.29 18.89
CA ASP A 132 29.30 -40.72 19.48
C ASP A 132 30.02 -39.44 18.99
N ALA A 133 30.07 -38.49 19.95
CA ALA A 133 31.26 -37.84 20.52
C ALA A 133 31.90 -36.58 19.87
N MET A 134 31.72 -35.47 20.60
CA MET A 134 32.72 -34.46 21.03
C MET A 134 33.80 -33.95 20.04
N SER A 135 33.78 -32.66 19.71
CA SER A 135 34.85 -31.68 20.10
C SER A 135 34.80 -30.35 19.33
N ALA A 136 34.98 -29.26 20.09
CA ALA A 136 35.77 -28.05 19.83
C ALA A 136 35.81 -27.37 18.43
N ASP A 137 35.35 -26.11 18.45
CA ASP A 137 36.05 -24.90 17.96
C ASP A 137 36.75 -24.97 16.59
N SER A 138 36.10 -24.39 15.58
CA SER A 138 36.80 -23.78 14.44
C SER A 138 35.88 -22.80 13.72
N GLU A 139 36.23 -21.51 13.81
CA GLU A 139 35.72 -20.48 12.91
C GLU A 139 36.11 -20.81 11.46
N ALA A 140 35.11 -20.85 10.59
CA ALA A 140 35.29 -20.84 9.14
C ALA A 140 34.09 -20.12 8.51
N GLU A 141 34.31 -18.84 8.21
CA GLU A 141 33.60 -18.06 7.19
C GLU A 141 33.27 -18.95 5.99
N THR A 142 31.99 -19.31 5.85
CA THR A 142 31.50 -19.97 4.63
C THR A 142 30.32 -19.17 4.12
N GLU A 143 30.55 -18.53 2.99
CA GLU A 143 29.57 -17.87 2.13
C GLU A 143 28.52 -18.90 1.69
N ASN A 144 27.56 -19.18 2.57
CA ASN A 144 26.34 -19.86 2.16
C ASN A 144 25.41 -18.81 1.56
N GLU A 145 25.47 -18.70 0.23
CA GLU A 145 24.35 -18.25 -0.58
C GLU A 145 23.12 -19.09 -0.21
N VAL A 146 22.32 -18.54 0.70
CA VAL A 146 21.03 -19.12 1.04
C VAL A 146 20.15 -18.94 -0.18
N HIS A 147 20.03 -19.99 -0.97
CA HIS A 147 19.02 -20.20 -1.99
C HIS A 147 17.65 -20.11 -1.30
N TRP A 148 17.06 -18.91 -1.30
CA TRP A 148 15.73 -18.68 -0.76
C TRP A 148 14.71 -19.14 -1.79
N ASP A 149 14.10 -20.25 -1.42
CA ASP A 149 12.89 -20.87 -1.96
C ASP A 149 11.85 -19.85 -2.46
N ASP A 150 11.34 -20.10 -3.66
CA ASP A 150 10.37 -19.31 -4.43
C ASP A 150 8.95 -19.36 -3.82
N GLY A 151 8.80 -19.93 -2.62
CA GLY A 151 7.51 -20.26 -2.00
C GLY A 151 6.70 -19.11 -1.41
N PHE A 152 7.24 -17.89 -1.30
CA PHE A 152 6.50 -16.76 -0.69
C PHE A 152 5.61 -15.97 -1.68
N PHE A 153 5.64 -16.32 -2.97
CA PHE A 153 4.77 -15.70 -3.99
C PHE A 153 3.74 -16.68 -4.60
N ASP A 154 3.73 -17.95 -4.20
CA ASP A 154 2.93 -18.99 -4.88
C ASP A 154 1.64 -19.40 -4.16
N GLU A 155 1.42 -19.00 -2.89
CA GLU A 155 0.23 -19.44 -2.13
C GLU A 155 -1.00 -18.51 -2.25
N ASP A 156 -0.87 -17.32 -2.86
CA ASP A 156 -1.98 -16.37 -3.10
C ASP A 156 -2.54 -16.42 -4.54
N GLN A 157 -2.26 -17.48 -5.31
CA GLN A 157 -2.66 -17.57 -6.73
C GLN A 157 -4.15 -17.87 -7.00
N GLN A 158 -5.04 -17.92 -6.00
CA GLN A 158 -6.45 -18.27 -6.23
C GLN A 158 -7.45 -17.09 -6.22
N PHE A 159 -7.00 -15.83 -6.08
CA PHE A 159 -7.92 -14.68 -5.96
C PHE A 159 -8.04 -13.74 -7.17
N PHE A 160 -7.52 -14.11 -8.36
CA PHE A 160 -7.70 -13.29 -9.57
C PHE A 160 -8.71 -13.94 -10.53
N GLY A 161 -9.98 -13.58 -10.33
CA GLY A 161 -11.08 -13.86 -11.24
C GLY A 161 -10.86 -13.28 -12.64
N SER A 162 -11.45 -13.99 -13.60
CA SER A 162 -11.35 -13.86 -15.05
C SER A 162 -11.40 -12.43 -15.62
N ALA A 163 -10.61 -12.24 -16.68
CA ALA A 163 -10.48 -11.03 -17.47
C ALA A 163 -11.83 -10.45 -17.94
N HIS A 164 -12.04 -9.17 -17.64
CA HIS A 164 -12.80 -8.26 -18.50
C HIS A 164 -11.87 -7.16 -19.00
N LYS A 165 -11.63 -7.19 -20.31
CA LYS A 165 -10.81 -6.26 -21.07
C LYS A 165 -11.53 -4.91 -21.14
N VAL A 166 -11.22 -4.01 -20.22
CA VAL A 166 -11.42 -2.56 -20.41
C VAL A 166 -10.04 -1.93 -20.52
N ILE A 167 -9.77 -1.33 -21.68
CA ILE A 167 -8.54 -0.62 -21.98
C ILE A 167 -8.54 0.67 -21.15
N SER A 168 -7.96 0.60 -19.96
CA SER A 168 -7.46 1.74 -19.20
C SER A 168 -6.13 1.28 -18.62
N LYS A 169 -5.05 2.04 -18.85
CA LYS A 169 -3.68 1.69 -18.41
C LYS A 169 -3.69 1.49 -16.88
N SER A 170 -3.92 0.27 -16.40
CA SER A 170 -3.90 -0.02 -14.97
C SER A 170 -2.46 0.15 -14.49
N SER A 171 -2.20 1.11 -13.61
CA SER A 171 -0.91 1.26 -12.92
C SER A 171 -0.65 0.01 -12.08
N THR A 172 0.02 -0.97 -12.66
CA THR A 172 0.28 -2.23 -11.95
C THR A 172 1.41 -2.03 -10.96
N LEU A 173 1.16 -2.32 -9.69
CA LEU A 173 2.17 -2.27 -8.62
C LEU A 173 3.27 -3.34 -8.79
N ARG A 174 2.93 -4.50 -9.37
CA ARG A 174 3.81 -5.68 -9.43
C ARG A 174 5.11 -5.46 -10.21
N PRO A 175 5.13 -4.87 -11.42
CA PRO A 175 6.37 -4.57 -12.12
C PRO A 175 7.28 -3.62 -11.34
N ASP A 176 6.71 -2.59 -10.72
CA ASP A 176 7.48 -1.60 -9.98
C ASP A 176 8.16 -2.22 -8.76
N LEU A 177 7.45 -3.06 -8.00
CA LEU A 177 8.04 -3.81 -6.88
C LEU A 177 9.11 -4.80 -7.33
N ARG A 178 8.92 -5.46 -8.48
CA ARG A 178 9.93 -6.37 -9.06
C ARG A 178 11.19 -5.60 -9.46
N ALA A 179 11.06 -4.44 -10.09
CA ALA A 179 12.19 -3.59 -10.44
C ALA A 179 12.95 -3.13 -9.19
N THR A 180 12.23 -2.68 -8.15
CA THR A 180 12.85 -2.26 -6.89
C THR A 180 13.55 -3.44 -6.18
N LYS A 181 12.97 -4.65 -6.21
CA LYS A 181 13.61 -5.86 -5.66
C LYS A 181 14.85 -6.26 -6.46
N ALA A 182 14.79 -6.18 -7.79
CA ALA A 182 15.91 -6.49 -8.67
C ALA A 182 17.10 -5.55 -8.47
N ALA A 183 16.85 -4.30 -8.09
CA ALA A 183 17.87 -3.33 -7.71
C ALA A 183 18.52 -3.59 -6.33
N GLY A 184 18.15 -4.67 -5.63
CA GLY A 184 18.76 -5.07 -4.36
C GLY A 184 18.09 -4.54 -3.10
N PHE A 185 16.93 -3.88 -3.23
CA PHE A 185 16.13 -3.41 -2.10
C PHE A 185 15.16 -4.46 -1.58
N LYS A 186 14.86 -4.41 -0.28
CA LYS A 186 13.74 -5.16 0.29
C LYS A 186 12.47 -4.34 0.13
N VAL A 187 11.41 -4.98 -0.34
CA VAL A 187 10.13 -4.32 -0.60
C VAL A 187 9.00 -5.05 0.12
N GLY A 188 8.01 -4.28 0.54
CA GLY A 188 6.75 -4.79 1.05
C GLY A 188 5.67 -3.72 0.93
N TYR A 189 4.42 -4.12 1.12
CA TYR A 189 3.30 -3.18 1.17
C TYR A 189 2.42 -3.45 2.40
N LEU A 190 1.67 -2.43 2.80
CA LEU A 190 0.75 -2.41 3.93
C LEU A 190 -0.56 -1.77 3.46
N GLY A 191 -1.70 -2.27 3.93
CA GLY A 191 -3.02 -1.79 3.51
C GLY A 191 -3.56 -2.48 2.27
N ASN A 192 -4.55 -1.86 1.63
CA ASN A 192 -5.27 -2.42 0.48
C ASN A 192 -4.75 -1.78 -0.82
N PRO A 193 -4.26 -2.53 -1.81
CA PRO A 193 -3.80 -1.99 -3.09
C PRO A 193 -4.90 -1.30 -3.91
N ALA A 194 -6.18 -1.61 -3.67
CA ALA A 194 -7.33 -0.95 -4.28
C ALA A 194 -7.77 0.33 -3.54
N GLY A 195 -7.17 0.63 -2.38
CA GLY A 195 -7.50 1.79 -1.55
C GLY A 195 -6.23 2.47 -1.01
N SER A 196 -6.25 2.82 0.28
CA SER A 196 -5.07 3.39 0.96
C SER A 196 -3.95 2.35 1.07
N LEU A 197 -2.84 2.64 0.42
CA LEU A 197 -1.67 1.76 0.29
C LEU A 197 -0.43 2.45 0.85
N ILE A 198 0.36 1.73 1.65
CA ILE A 198 1.68 2.17 2.09
C ILE A 198 2.72 1.17 1.57
N LEU A 199 3.61 1.63 0.70
CA LEU A 199 4.78 0.86 0.29
C LEU A 199 5.93 1.09 1.27
N SER A 200 6.65 0.02 1.57
CA SER A 200 7.85 0.04 2.39
C SER A 200 9.02 -0.49 1.57
N ILE A 201 10.05 0.34 1.42
CA ILE A 201 11.28 0.02 0.70
C ILE A 201 12.42 0.19 1.70
N SER A 202 13.31 -0.80 1.78
CA SER A 202 14.39 -0.74 2.75
C SER A 202 15.71 -1.32 2.27
N CYS A 203 16.79 -0.79 2.83
CA CYS A 203 18.14 -1.30 2.67
C CYS A 203 18.88 -1.25 4.00
N ARG A 204 19.83 -2.17 4.19
CA ARG A 204 20.66 -2.20 5.38
C ARG A 204 21.70 -1.07 5.32
N ILE A 205 21.93 -0.35 6.42
CA ILE A 205 22.89 0.77 6.49
C ILE A 205 24.31 0.33 6.07
N SER A 206 24.72 -0.89 6.44
CA SER A 206 26.01 -1.47 6.02
C SER A 206 26.20 -1.61 4.51
N LYS A 207 25.12 -1.59 3.71
CA LYS A 207 25.20 -1.65 2.23
C LYS A 207 25.38 -0.27 1.58
N LEU A 208 25.39 0.82 2.36
CA LEU A 208 25.41 2.19 1.83
C LEU A 208 26.81 2.79 1.71
N GLY A 209 27.84 2.13 2.26
CA GLY A 209 29.23 2.62 2.20
C GLY A 209 29.48 3.90 3.01
N ILE A 210 28.65 4.18 4.01
CA ILE A 210 28.81 5.31 4.93
C ILE A 210 29.97 5.03 5.89
N SER A 211 30.77 6.05 6.22
CA SER A 211 31.89 5.91 7.16
C SER A 211 31.42 5.72 8.60
N GLU A 212 32.26 5.19 9.49
CA GLU A 212 31.92 5.05 10.91
C GLU A 212 31.67 6.41 11.57
N GLU A 213 32.44 7.43 11.18
CA GLU A 213 32.32 8.79 11.70
C GLU A 213 30.96 9.39 11.35
N ALA A 214 30.50 9.20 10.11
CA ALA A 214 29.19 9.66 9.66
C ALA A 214 28.05 8.86 10.31
N MET A 215 28.23 7.54 10.49
CA MET A 215 27.25 6.73 11.21
C MET A 215 27.08 7.19 12.67
N GLN A 216 28.17 7.53 13.33
CA GLN A 216 28.14 8.07 14.69
C GLN A 216 27.51 9.47 14.74
N ALA A 217 27.80 10.33 13.76
CA ALA A 217 27.22 11.67 13.70
C ALA A 217 25.70 11.67 13.53
N TRP A 218 25.14 10.64 12.88
CA TRP A 218 23.71 10.52 12.60
C TRP A 218 22.96 9.55 13.50
N ASP A 219 23.65 8.95 14.48
CA ASP A 219 23.12 7.93 15.38
C ASP A 219 22.49 6.73 14.65
N VAL A 220 23.14 6.28 13.56
CA VAL A 220 22.69 5.11 12.78
C VAL A 220 23.61 3.91 13.02
N LYS A 221 23.04 2.70 13.03
CA LYS A 221 23.80 1.46 13.25
C LYS A 221 23.90 0.64 11.96
N ARG A 222 25.05 0.01 11.72
CA ARG A 222 25.28 -0.90 10.56
C ARG A 222 24.22 -1.99 10.38
N ASN A 223 23.62 -2.46 11.48
CA ASN A 223 22.63 -3.54 11.47
C ASN A 223 21.19 -3.06 11.25
N GLN A 224 20.93 -1.75 11.29
CA GLN A 224 19.61 -1.18 11.05
C GLN A 224 19.31 -1.11 9.54
N TYR A 225 18.03 -0.97 9.25
CA TYR A 225 17.50 -0.68 7.93
C TYR A 225 17.12 0.79 7.85
N LEU A 226 17.56 1.45 6.78
CA LEU A 226 16.91 2.66 6.31
C LEU A 226 15.62 2.25 5.60
N VAL A 227 14.50 2.83 6.00
CA VAL A 227 13.17 2.52 5.45
C VAL A 227 12.57 3.79 4.86
N LEU A 228 12.21 3.73 3.58
CA LEU A 228 11.38 4.70 2.89
C LEU A 228 9.93 4.17 2.83
N LEU A 229 9.00 4.96 3.35
CA LEU A 229 7.57 4.71 3.28
C LEU A 229 6.93 5.63 2.24
N LEU A 230 6.15 5.05 1.32
CA LEU A 230 5.38 5.77 0.31
C LEU A 230 3.90 5.50 0.55
N ARG A 231 3.16 6.50 1.06
CA ARG A 231 1.72 6.40 1.29
C ARG A 231 0.95 7.00 0.12
N PHE A 232 0.08 6.19 -0.45
CA PHE A 232 -0.90 6.56 -1.47
C PHE A 232 -2.29 6.55 -0.83
N PRO A 233 -2.92 7.71 -0.61
CA PRO A 233 -4.20 7.78 0.11
C PRO A 233 -5.36 7.06 -0.59
N ASN A 234 -5.40 7.10 -1.93
CA ASN A 234 -6.54 6.64 -2.71
C ASN A 234 -6.26 5.33 -3.46
N ARG A 235 -5.16 5.28 -4.22
CA ARG A 235 -4.74 4.12 -5.02
C ARG A 235 -3.28 4.26 -5.41
N TYR A 236 -2.65 3.15 -5.81
CA TYR A 236 -1.31 3.19 -6.38
C TYR A 236 -1.24 4.01 -7.67
N VAL A 237 -0.22 4.85 -7.76
CA VAL A 237 0.05 5.71 -8.91
C VAL A 237 1.47 5.40 -9.43
N ASN A 238 1.59 5.10 -10.72
CA ASN A 238 2.88 4.82 -11.37
C ASN A 238 3.65 6.11 -11.68
N ALA A 239 4.90 5.97 -12.13
CA ALA A 239 5.75 7.10 -12.50
C ALA A 239 5.11 7.97 -13.60
N ASP A 240 4.58 7.37 -14.66
CA ASP A 240 4.01 8.11 -15.80
C ASP A 240 2.87 9.04 -15.38
N TYR A 241 1.94 8.54 -14.56
CA TYR A 241 0.84 9.37 -14.06
C TYR A 241 1.36 10.51 -13.18
N LEU A 242 2.35 10.25 -12.32
CA LEU A 242 2.97 11.30 -11.48
C LEU A 242 3.69 12.37 -12.33
N LEU A 243 4.28 11.98 -13.45
CA LEU A 243 4.95 12.88 -14.38
C LEU A 243 3.97 13.76 -15.15
N GLU A 244 2.80 13.23 -15.51
CA GLU A 244 1.75 13.94 -16.26
C GLU A 244 0.80 14.76 -15.38
N ALA A 245 0.57 14.34 -14.13
CA ALA A 245 -0.41 14.99 -13.25
C ALA A 245 -0.06 16.46 -12.98
N SER A 246 -1.06 17.33 -13.00
CA SER A 246 -0.97 18.68 -12.45
C SER A 246 -0.62 18.61 -10.96
N ASN A 247 0.07 19.62 -10.41
CA ASN A 247 0.49 19.65 -9.00
C ASN A 247 -0.68 19.83 -7.99
N ASP A 248 -1.90 19.43 -8.36
CA ASP A 248 -3.11 19.58 -7.58
C ASP A 248 -3.28 18.38 -6.64
N GLY A 249 -2.63 18.46 -5.47
CA GLY A 249 -2.78 17.51 -4.36
C GLY A 249 -1.57 16.60 -4.13
N SER A 250 -1.35 16.22 -2.87
CA SER A 250 -0.33 15.23 -2.48
C SER A 250 -0.82 13.83 -2.87
N LEU A 251 -0.49 13.42 -4.10
CA LEU A 251 -0.77 12.07 -4.63
C LEU A 251 -0.02 10.98 -3.86
N VAL A 252 1.13 11.34 -3.29
CA VAL A 252 1.99 10.47 -2.49
C VAL A 252 2.59 11.26 -1.34
N GLN A 253 2.57 10.65 -0.16
CA GLN A 253 3.27 11.13 1.03
C GLN A 253 4.47 10.23 1.30
N MET A 254 5.61 10.82 1.61
CA MET A 254 6.89 10.13 1.78
C MET A 254 7.42 10.33 3.20
N HIS A 255 7.89 9.26 3.82
CA HIS A 255 8.50 9.31 5.14
C HIS A 255 9.73 8.41 5.19
N VAL A 256 10.79 8.87 5.84
CA VAL A 256 12.04 8.13 5.98
C VAL A 256 12.33 7.92 7.46
N GLY A 257 12.66 6.69 7.83
CA GLY A 257 13.01 6.34 9.20
C GLY A 257 13.95 5.15 9.26
N LEU A 258 14.30 4.76 10.48
CA LEU A 258 15.17 3.62 10.76
C LEU A 258 14.37 2.50 11.40
N CYS A 259 14.66 1.26 11.04
CA CYS A 259 14.00 0.11 11.65
C CYS A 259 15.01 -1.01 11.94
N ALA A 260 14.75 -1.80 12.98
CA ALA A 260 15.53 -3.00 13.27
C ALA A 260 15.19 -4.14 12.28
N SER A 261 13.94 -4.22 11.84
CA SER A 261 13.48 -5.12 10.78
C SER A 261 13.44 -4.38 9.43
N TYR A 262 13.32 -5.15 8.34
CA TYR A 262 13.25 -4.57 7.00
C TYR A 262 11.90 -3.89 6.69
N LYS A 263 10.88 -4.12 7.51
CA LYS A 263 9.53 -3.61 7.32
C LYS A 263 8.94 -3.24 8.70
N PRO A 264 8.43 -2.01 8.89
CA PRO A 264 7.73 -1.62 10.10
C PRO A 264 6.33 -2.25 10.13
N SER A 265 5.73 -2.29 11.32
CA SER A 265 4.33 -2.69 11.48
C SER A 265 3.36 -1.66 10.89
N MET A 266 2.11 -2.08 10.65
CA MET A 266 1.08 -1.18 10.12
C MET A 266 0.81 0.02 11.05
N THR A 267 0.78 -0.22 12.36
CA THR A 267 0.55 0.81 13.36
C THR A 267 1.69 1.84 13.39
N GLU A 268 2.94 1.39 13.31
CA GLU A 268 4.11 2.28 13.25
C GLU A 268 4.13 3.13 11.98
N ALA A 269 3.82 2.52 10.83
CA ALA A 269 3.73 3.24 9.57
C ALA A 269 2.65 4.32 9.61
N LEU A 270 1.47 4.00 10.15
CA LEU A 270 0.39 4.98 10.32
C LEU A 270 0.78 6.11 11.30
N GLN A 271 1.46 5.79 12.40
CA GLN A 271 1.94 6.78 13.36
C GLN A 271 2.96 7.74 12.74
N ALA A 272 3.86 7.25 11.88
CA ALA A 272 4.82 8.09 11.17
C ALA A 272 4.13 9.16 10.32
N PHE A 273 3.10 8.79 9.55
CA PHE A 273 2.33 9.74 8.74
C PHE A 273 1.40 10.64 9.56
N ALA A 274 0.95 10.20 10.74
CA ALA A 274 0.19 11.03 11.66
C ALA A 274 1.05 12.17 12.23
N ARG A 275 2.30 11.88 12.63
CA ARG A 275 3.25 12.88 13.16
C ARG A 275 3.57 13.97 12.15
N THR A 276 3.63 13.65 10.87
CA THR A 276 3.93 14.62 9.80
C THR A 276 2.71 15.46 9.40
N SER A 277 1.48 15.04 9.75
CA SER A 277 0.24 15.73 9.36
C SER A 277 -0.16 16.83 10.35
N THR A 278 0.27 16.75 11.61
CA THR A 278 0.05 17.79 12.61
C THR A 278 1.25 18.73 12.64
N THR A 279 1.07 19.94 12.12
CA THR A 279 2.01 21.05 12.23
C THR A 279 2.50 21.22 13.68
N HIS A 280 3.80 21.00 13.87
CA HIS A 280 4.63 21.64 14.88
C HIS A 280 4.11 21.61 16.34
N LEU A 281 4.05 20.44 17.00
CA LEU A 281 4.15 20.40 18.48
C LEU A 281 4.83 19.13 19.00
N GLN A 282 5.94 19.39 19.69
CA GLN A 282 6.53 18.65 20.81
C GLN A 282 6.95 17.20 20.59
N THR A 283 8.27 17.06 20.40
CA THR A 283 9.10 15.99 20.92
C THR A 283 8.68 15.66 22.36
N LEU A 284 7.82 14.65 22.54
CA LEU A 284 7.63 13.99 23.81
C LEU A 284 8.45 12.72 23.80
N GLU A 285 9.52 12.76 24.59
CA GLU A 285 10.24 11.60 25.09
C GLU A 285 9.24 10.58 25.61
N LEU A 286 9.13 9.44 24.91
CA LEU A 286 8.53 8.24 25.46
C LEU A 286 9.65 7.22 25.64
N THR A 287 10.34 7.39 26.75
CA THR A 287 11.01 6.32 27.46
C THR A 287 9.98 5.25 27.81
N SER A 288 9.96 4.17 27.05
CA SER A 288 9.36 2.91 27.46
C SER A 288 10.26 1.79 26.96
N ALA A 289 11.21 1.45 27.83
CA ALA A 289 12.03 0.25 27.74
C ALA A 289 11.11 -0.98 27.97
N SER A 290 10.44 -1.39 26.91
CA SER A 290 9.92 -2.75 26.71
C SER A 290 9.56 -2.91 25.23
N ASP A 291 10.04 -4.01 24.66
CA ASP A 291 10.01 -4.44 23.25
C ASP A 291 10.57 -3.46 22.20
N SER A 292 11.87 -3.62 21.93
CA SER A 292 12.64 -2.96 20.87
C SER A 292 12.70 -3.79 19.57
N LEU A 293 11.76 -4.71 19.36
CA LEU A 293 11.69 -5.55 18.16
C LEU A 293 10.62 -4.98 17.21
N GLY A 294 10.97 -3.97 16.41
CA GLY A 294 10.11 -3.48 15.32
C GLY A 294 9.95 -1.96 15.20
N LYS A 295 10.27 -1.19 16.25
CA LYS A 295 10.01 0.26 16.30
C LYS A 295 10.66 1.01 15.12
N LEU A 296 9.84 1.76 14.38
CA LEU A 296 10.28 2.77 13.42
C LEU A 296 10.82 3.98 14.21
N LEU A 297 12.13 4.14 14.17
CA LEU A 297 12.88 5.19 14.85
C LEU A 297 13.04 6.41 13.93
N PRO A 298 13.00 7.62 14.49
CA PRO A 298 13.26 8.84 13.73
C PRO A 298 14.71 8.86 13.22
N LEU A 299 14.91 9.49 12.07
CA LEU A 299 16.23 9.76 11.50
C LEU A 299 16.68 11.17 11.88
N PHE A 300 17.97 11.40 12.16
CA PHE A 300 18.49 12.75 12.38
C PHE A 300 18.13 13.73 11.24
N LEU A 301 18.13 13.23 10.00
CA LEU A 301 17.78 13.96 8.78
C LEU A 301 16.29 13.86 8.41
N GLU A 302 15.42 13.37 9.30
CA GLU A 302 13.99 13.15 8.99
C GLU A 302 13.29 14.42 8.48
N ILE A 303 13.50 15.57 9.15
CA ILE A 303 12.87 16.84 8.77
C ILE A 303 13.38 17.35 7.41
N PRO A 304 14.69 17.56 7.18
CA PRO A 304 15.16 18.07 5.89
C PRO A 304 14.87 17.10 4.74
N LEU A 305 15.00 15.79 4.97
CA LEU A 305 14.72 14.77 3.96
C LEU A 305 13.22 14.66 3.68
N GLY A 306 12.39 14.75 4.71
CA GLY A 306 10.94 14.77 4.61
C GLY A 306 10.43 15.98 3.82
N SER A 307 10.93 17.18 4.10
CA SER A 307 10.60 18.39 3.34
C SER A 307 11.05 18.27 1.87
N LEU A 308 12.28 17.82 1.64
CA LEU A 308 12.80 17.59 0.28
C LEU A 308 11.92 16.60 -0.51
N LEU A 309 11.57 15.46 0.09
CA LEU A 309 10.78 14.43 -0.57
C LEU A 309 9.35 14.91 -0.82
N ASN A 310 8.67 15.47 0.17
CA ASN A 310 7.26 15.80 0.03
C ASN A 310 7.00 17.09 -0.76
N GLU A 311 7.91 18.07 -0.70
CA GLU A 311 7.69 19.39 -1.33
C GLU A 311 8.36 19.52 -2.70
N ARG A 312 9.51 18.85 -2.90
CA ARG A 312 10.38 19.15 -4.06
C ARG A 312 10.58 17.97 -5.00
N PHE A 313 10.63 16.74 -4.48
CA PHE A 313 11.03 15.56 -5.27
C PHE A 313 10.20 15.37 -6.54
N ILE A 314 8.87 15.45 -6.48
CA ILE A 314 8.03 15.24 -7.66
C ILE A 314 8.32 16.28 -8.75
N THR A 315 8.57 17.54 -8.38
CA THR A 315 8.91 18.58 -9.34
C THR A 315 10.31 18.36 -9.93
N ILE A 316 11.30 18.00 -9.10
CA ILE A 316 12.65 17.63 -9.56
C ILE A 316 12.59 16.45 -10.52
N LEU A 317 11.81 15.42 -10.19
CA LEU A 317 11.59 14.24 -11.03
C LEU A 317 10.99 14.62 -12.39
N LYS A 318 9.99 15.51 -12.43
CA LYS A 318 9.41 16.04 -13.68
C LYS A 318 10.42 16.82 -14.51
N LEU A 319 11.22 17.69 -13.89
CA LEU A 319 12.28 18.44 -14.58
C LEU A 319 13.32 17.49 -15.17
N ARG A 320 13.72 16.48 -14.39
CA ARG A 320 14.66 15.45 -14.81
C ARG A 320 14.14 14.69 -16.03
N TYR A 321 12.90 14.20 -15.97
CA TYR A 321 12.24 13.48 -17.07
C TYR A 321 12.10 14.35 -18.33
N ARG A 322 11.58 15.59 -18.17
CA ARG A 322 11.30 16.49 -19.30
C ARG A 322 12.55 16.96 -20.05
N TYR A 323 13.65 17.19 -19.33
CA TYR A 323 14.88 17.76 -19.91
C TYR A 323 16.03 16.76 -20.02
N ALA A 324 15.80 15.48 -19.66
CA ALA A 324 16.80 14.41 -19.64
C ALA A 324 18.09 14.83 -18.90
N LEU A 325 17.92 15.41 -17.70
CA LEU A 325 19.01 15.86 -16.85
C LEU A 325 19.47 14.75 -15.90
N SER A 326 20.65 14.93 -15.30
CA SER A 326 21.08 14.17 -14.12
C SER A 326 20.31 14.62 -12.86
N TRP A 327 20.51 13.95 -11.72
CA TRP A 327 19.83 14.32 -10.49
C TRP A 327 20.33 15.67 -10.01
N SER A 328 21.65 15.85 -9.99
CA SER A 328 22.27 17.15 -9.70
C SER A 328 21.80 18.24 -10.66
N GLY A 329 21.70 17.95 -11.96
CA GLY A 329 21.25 18.92 -12.96
C GLY A 329 19.81 19.37 -12.75
N ALA A 330 18.91 18.43 -12.51
CA ALA A 330 17.50 18.71 -12.23
C ALA A 330 17.31 19.47 -10.92
N GLU A 331 18.09 19.15 -9.89
CA GLU A 331 18.08 19.88 -8.61
C GLU A 331 18.60 21.32 -8.76
N SER A 332 19.70 21.53 -9.48
CA SER A 332 20.22 22.87 -9.79
C SER A 332 19.20 23.70 -10.56
N LEU A 333 18.58 23.12 -11.60
CA LEU A 333 17.52 23.79 -12.35
C LEU A 333 16.33 24.13 -11.45
N PHE A 334 15.92 23.20 -10.58
CA PHE A 334 14.85 23.46 -9.62
C PHE A 334 15.19 24.64 -8.70
N ASN A 335 16.39 24.64 -8.10
CA ASN A 335 16.84 25.69 -7.19
C ASN A 335 16.85 27.08 -7.87
N ASP A 336 17.39 27.16 -9.09
CA ASP A 336 17.46 28.41 -9.84
C ASP A 336 16.05 28.88 -10.26
N SER A 337 15.19 27.94 -10.67
CA SER A 337 13.81 28.24 -11.08
C SER A 337 12.91 28.72 -9.93
N GLN A 338 13.21 28.38 -8.67
CA GLN A 338 12.46 28.87 -7.52
C GLN A 338 12.56 30.40 -7.34
N GLY A 339 13.62 31.03 -7.87
CA GLY A 339 13.78 32.49 -7.90
C GLY A 339 13.14 33.19 -9.10
N LEU A 340 12.71 32.45 -10.12
CA LEU A 340 12.29 32.95 -11.44
C LEU A 340 10.76 32.96 -11.66
N ILE A 341 9.97 32.81 -10.60
CA ILE A 341 8.51 32.55 -10.64
C ILE A 341 7.67 33.61 -11.41
N ALA A 342 8.21 34.74 -11.85
CA ALA A 342 7.42 35.79 -12.52
C ALA A 342 7.88 36.24 -13.91
N ALA A 343 9.04 35.80 -14.41
CA ALA A 343 9.57 36.35 -15.66
C ALA A 343 10.03 35.24 -16.61
N ASP A 344 9.26 35.13 -17.68
CA ASP A 344 9.65 34.58 -18.98
C ASP A 344 9.20 33.15 -19.29
N LYS A 345 8.04 33.06 -19.95
CA LYS A 345 7.51 31.84 -20.59
C LYS A 345 8.15 31.58 -21.96
N ASN A 346 9.17 32.35 -22.35
CA ASN A 346 9.75 32.32 -23.71
C ASN A 346 11.24 32.03 -23.77
N SER A 347 11.89 31.71 -22.67
CA SER A 347 13.26 31.26 -22.74
C SER A 347 13.29 29.76 -23.08
N GLN A 348 13.62 29.47 -24.33
CA GLN A 348 14.42 28.29 -24.67
C GLN A 348 15.78 28.46 -23.98
N GLU A 349 15.74 28.49 -22.66
CA GLU A 349 16.81 28.84 -21.74
C GLU A 349 17.83 27.72 -21.80
N ASN A 350 19.08 28.08 -21.59
CA ASN A 350 20.24 27.28 -21.93
C ASN A 350 20.38 26.07 -20.97
N TYR A 351 19.47 25.08 -21.07
CA TYR A 351 19.45 23.88 -20.22
C TYR A 351 20.74 23.06 -20.30
N ALA A 352 21.57 23.33 -21.30
CA ALA A 352 22.94 22.82 -21.39
C ALA A 352 23.79 23.17 -20.17
N LEU A 353 23.53 24.31 -19.51
CA LEU A 353 24.20 24.72 -18.27
C LEU A 353 23.96 23.74 -17.11
N TYR A 354 22.80 23.07 -17.11
CA TYR A 354 22.40 22.11 -16.08
C TYR A 354 22.76 20.67 -16.43
N ARG A 355 23.42 20.42 -17.58
CA ARG A 355 23.92 19.08 -17.94
C ARG A 355 25.23 18.78 -17.23
N CYS A 356 25.17 18.68 -15.91
CA CYS A 356 26.27 18.16 -15.09
C CYS A 356 26.14 16.63 -14.94
N LYS A 357 27.26 15.93 -14.75
CA LYS A 357 27.24 14.51 -14.41
C LYS A 357 27.04 14.33 -12.91
N ASP A 358 26.37 13.26 -12.54
CA ASP A 358 26.30 12.84 -11.14
C ASP A 358 27.65 12.22 -10.75
N GLU A 359 28.46 12.99 -10.01
CA GLU A 359 29.75 12.51 -9.50
C GLU A 359 29.55 11.77 -8.17
N TRP A 360 30.23 10.64 -8.06
CA TRP A 360 30.28 9.74 -6.92
C TRP A 360 31.75 9.40 -6.62
N SER A 361 32.10 9.22 -5.34
CA SER A 361 33.41 8.66 -5.00
C SER A 361 33.45 7.17 -5.34
N GLU A 362 34.63 6.65 -5.68
CA GLU A 362 34.83 5.23 -5.99
C GLU A 362 34.47 4.28 -4.83
N THR A 363 34.37 4.83 -3.61
CA THR A 363 34.02 4.12 -2.39
C THR A 363 32.52 3.88 -2.21
N VAL A 364 31.66 4.57 -2.97
CA VAL A 364 30.20 4.46 -2.82
C VAL A 364 29.70 3.20 -3.54
N PRO A 365 28.90 2.33 -2.91
CA PRO A 365 28.39 1.11 -3.56
C PRO A 365 27.46 1.40 -4.75
N HIS A 366 27.44 0.49 -5.72
CA HIS A 366 26.54 0.55 -6.89
C HIS A 366 25.06 0.75 -6.51
N LEU A 367 24.61 0.14 -5.40
CA LEU A 367 23.26 0.31 -4.86
C LEU A 367 22.83 1.79 -4.70
N VAL A 368 23.78 2.69 -4.45
CA VAL A 368 23.55 4.13 -4.28
C VAL A 368 23.82 4.90 -5.58
N GLN A 369 24.77 4.45 -6.39
CA GLN A 369 25.17 5.12 -7.63
C GLN A 369 24.21 4.86 -8.79
N ASP A 370 23.58 3.68 -8.81
CA ASP A 370 22.71 3.24 -9.90
C ASP A 370 21.54 4.21 -10.08
N ASP A 371 21.18 4.42 -11.34
CA ASP A 371 20.18 5.41 -11.74
C ASP A 371 19.15 4.77 -12.66
N HIS A 372 17.91 4.62 -12.18
CA HIS A 372 16.84 3.93 -12.91
C HIS A 372 16.51 4.60 -14.24
N PHE A 373 16.74 5.92 -14.37
CA PHE A 373 16.59 6.61 -15.66
C PHE A 373 17.58 6.15 -16.72
N THR A 374 18.75 5.66 -16.31
CA THR A 374 19.81 5.23 -17.23
C THR A 374 19.76 3.72 -17.46
N SER A 375 19.34 2.95 -16.44
CA SER A 375 19.23 1.49 -16.55
C SER A 375 17.93 1.00 -17.20
N ALA A 376 16.87 1.81 -17.19
CA ALA A 376 15.62 1.45 -17.84
C ALA A 376 15.77 1.52 -19.37
N ASN A 377 15.55 0.39 -20.05
CA ASN A 377 15.58 0.32 -21.52
C ASN A 377 14.44 1.11 -22.18
N ASP A 378 13.35 1.34 -21.44
CA ASP A 378 12.16 2.05 -21.91
C ASP A 378 11.75 3.13 -20.88
N PRO A 379 11.60 4.41 -21.25
CA PRO A 379 11.10 5.44 -20.36
C PRO A 379 9.69 5.17 -19.82
N GLU A 380 8.87 4.32 -20.47
CA GLU A 380 7.56 3.89 -19.94
C GLU A 380 7.67 2.79 -18.86
N SER A 381 8.89 2.33 -18.54
CA SER A 381 9.17 1.29 -17.52
C SER A 381 9.76 1.84 -16.22
N LEU A 382 9.61 3.15 -15.98
CA LEU A 382 10.14 3.80 -14.79
C LEU A 382 9.37 3.39 -13.53
N SER A 383 10.07 2.75 -12.58
CA SER A 383 9.51 2.38 -11.28
C SER A 383 9.63 3.56 -10.33
N PHE A 384 8.47 4.15 -9.98
CA PHE A 384 8.44 5.26 -9.03
C PHE A 384 9.02 4.90 -7.65
N PRO A 385 8.70 3.74 -7.04
CA PRO A 385 9.31 3.30 -5.79
C PRO A 385 10.84 3.25 -5.85
N LEU A 386 11.40 2.74 -6.95
CA LEU A 386 12.86 2.67 -7.14
C LEU A 386 13.47 4.07 -7.27
N LEU A 387 12.86 4.94 -8.08
CA LEU A 387 13.32 6.33 -8.25
C LEU A 387 13.30 7.11 -6.93
N ALA A 388 12.26 6.95 -6.12
CA ALA A 388 12.15 7.59 -4.81
C ALA A 388 13.23 7.11 -3.85
N MET A 389 13.51 5.80 -3.84
CA MET A 389 14.56 5.21 -3.00
C MET A 389 15.96 5.68 -3.43
N GLN A 390 16.27 5.66 -4.73
CA GLN A 390 17.56 6.13 -5.26
C GLN A 390 17.78 7.61 -4.93
N PHE A 391 16.76 8.45 -5.10
CA PHE A 391 16.83 9.87 -4.75
C PHE A 391 17.05 10.10 -3.25
N THR A 392 16.37 9.30 -2.41
CA THR A 392 16.52 9.34 -0.95
C THR A 392 17.93 8.95 -0.54
N LEU A 393 18.45 7.83 -1.06
CA LEU A 393 19.82 7.38 -0.81
C LEU A 393 20.85 8.39 -1.29
N ARG A 394 20.57 9.07 -2.40
CA ARG A 394 21.47 10.08 -2.91
C ARG A 394 21.72 11.18 -1.90
N HIS A 395 20.65 11.71 -1.31
CA HIS A 395 20.75 12.76 -0.31
C HIS A 395 21.27 12.23 1.01
N PHE A 396 20.80 11.04 1.41
CA PHE A 396 21.26 10.43 2.64
C PHE A 396 22.76 10.16 2.63
N VAL A 397 23.34 9.68 1.52
CA VAL A 397 24.78 9.41 1.44
C VAL A 397 25.59 10.67 1.12
N LYS A 398 25.13 11.58 0.26
CA LYS A 398 25.89 12.82 -0.04
C LYS A 398 25.93 13.83 1.11
N CYS A 399 25.10 13.65 2.13
CA CYS A 399 25.22 14.44 3.36
C CYS A 399 26.39 14.00 4.26
N THR A 400 27.03 12.84 4.01
CA THR A 400 28.26 12.40 4.69
C THR A 400 29.47 13.12 4.11
#